data_AF-A0A524FVJ5-F1
#
_entry.id   AF-A0A524FVJ5-F1
#
_cell.length_a   1.000
_cell.length_b   1.000
_cell.length_c   1.000
_cell.angle_alpha   90.00
_cell.angle_beta   90.00
_cell.angle_gamma   90.00
#
_symmetry.space_group_name_H-M   'P 1'
#
loop_
_entity.id
_entity.type
_entity.pdbx_description
1 polymer ?
#
loop_
_entity_poly.entity_id
_entity_poly.type
_entity_poly.pdbx_seq_one_letter_code
_entity_poly.pdbx_strand_id
1 'polypeptide(L)'
;MKAVTWILRIGSVATFAVMAALVYRFLDVNDIWHWNAPYDFIVTVFRFLSLVLFFLTTTMISGLASAFGGGTLPNDLVVGLYNTLVLRQWYMQPYGVDSPLTNLQQVWTSFGANMSSVLLTLWDNTFLFLYFLFAGIGIVLFLQSLVRMDHKFVGGAFLSIQAIIIVASFKLLSVPNMDPFPTDFLIFLTDSYQLLALISFAYLEISYQMIYSYSVGKPVEDREETLKKQLLALRQATRKQDAIERGEKVASSGISRSTSATAFSFLREAIERKVVGSKDALENLDAVSDVRRLQIYVDELLQSDSKARDELTAKAAAPSSAYVIGSTITGSLVRFLSVIVIAFILMSPSVLTTILRLPQGIWNSMEILQPEMMLLLFLPVVLLFPFAAMVITWFSKRAEVEKEELTEEEREAEKARKKDLARRRKEAARARKERERARKKRSHRESEIDEWDKALEETYRK
;
A
#
# COMPACT_ATOMS: atom_id res chain seq x y z
N MET A 1 -14.28 -15.66 -1.52
CA MET A 1 -12.95 -15.02 -1.48
C MET A 1 -12.61 -14.40 -0.12
N LYS A 2 -13.53 -13.65 0.54
CA LYS A 2 -13.28 -13.04 1.87
C LYS A 2 -12.63 -13.97 2.90
N ALA A 3 -13.09 -15.23 3.01
CA ALA A 3 -12.52 -16.20 3.95
C ALA A 3 -11.04 -16.52 3.66
N VAL A 4 -10.67 -16.69 2.38
CA VAL A 4 -9.29 -16.95 1.95
C VAL A 4 -8.39 -15.78 2.35
N THR A 5 -8.84 -14.56 2.04
CA THR A 5 -8.10 -13.34 2.38
C THR A 5 -7.95 -13.17 3.89
N TRP A 6 -8.96 -13.54 4.68
CA TRP A 6 -8.88 -13.53 6.15
C TRP A 6 -7.87 -14.54 6.69
N ILE A 7 -7.85 -15.77 6.17
CA ILE A 7 -6.87 -16.79 6.56
C ILE A 7 -5.46 -16.31 6.23
N LEU A 8 -5.24 -15.75 5.03
CA LEU A 8 -3.94 -15.21 4.61
C LEU A 8 -3.52 -14.00 5.47
N ARG A 9 -4.46 -13.14 5.88
CA ARG A 9 -4.19 -12.06 6.84
C ARG A 9 -3.71 -12.60 8.19
N ILE A 10 -4.40 -13.60 8.74
CA ILE A 10 -4.01 -14.23 10.00
C ILE A 10 -2.61 -14.87 9.87
N GLY A 11 -2.35 -15.56 8.76
CA GLY A 11 -1.03 -16.12 8.46
C GLY A 11 0.07 -15.05 8.34
N SER A 12 -0.22 -13.92 7.70
CA SER A 12 0.70 -12.77 7.59
C SER A 12 0.96 -12.14 8.97
N VAL A 13 -0.06 -11.98 9.81
CA VAL A 13 0.09 -11.51 11.19
C VAL A 13 0.92 -12.47 12.03
N ALA A 14 0.65 -13.77 11.95
CA ALA A 14 1.40 -14.77 12.69
C ALA A 14 2.87 -14.79 12.28
N THR A 15 3.15 -14.83 10.97
CA THR A 15 4.54 -14.82 10.47
C THR A 15 5.27 -13.52 10.76
N PHE A 16 4.61 -12.36 10.67
CA PHE A 16 5.19 -11.09 11.07
C PHE A 16 5.51 -11.03 12.56
N ALA A 17 4.59 -11.49 13.42
CA ALA A 17 4.79 -11.52 14.85
C ALA A 17 5.94 -12.46 15.26
N VAL A 18 6.03 -13.63 14.63
CA VAL A 18 7.15 -14.56 14.86
C VAL A 18 8.46 -13.96 14.35
N MET A 19 8.48 -13.34 13.17
CA MET A 19 9.66 -12.64 12.65
C MET A 19 10.13 -11.55 13.62
N ALA A 20 9.23 -10.68 14.09
CA ALA A 20 9.53 -9.63 15.04
C ALA A 20 10.01 -10.19 16.39
N ALA A 21 9.40 -11.28 16.87
CA ALA A 21 9.81 -11.93 18.12
C ALA A 21 11.21 -12.55 18.02
N LEU A 22 11.59 -13.09 16.86
CA LEU A 22 12.95 -13.60 16.64
C LEU A 22 13.96 -12.47 16.61
N VAL A 23 13.68 -11.38 15.88
CA VAL A 23 14.54 -10.19 15.88
C VAL A 23 14.69 -9.62 17.28
N TYR A 24 13.59 -9.56 18.04
CA TYR A 24 13.63 -9.15 19.44
C TYR A 24 14.58 -10.06 20.24
N ARG A 25 14.39 -11.38 20.18
CA ARG A 25 15.22 -12.36 20.91
C ARG A 25 16.70 -12.28 20.54
N PHE A 26 17.04 -12.05 19.28
CA PHE A 26 18.45 -11.91 18.87
C PHE A 26 19.13 -10.69 19.50
N LEU A 27 18.39 -9.62 19.74
CA LEU A 27 18.92 -8.39 20.30
C LEU A 27 18.83 -8.35 21.83
N ASP A 28 17.85 -9.07 22.40
CA ASP A 28 17.62 -9.18 23.84
C ASP A 28 18.80 -9.86 24.57
N VAL A 29 19.49 -10.81 23.92
CA VAL A 29 20.69 -11.48 24.48
C VAL A 29 21.78 -10.48 24.89
N ASN A 30 21.82 -9.31 24.25
CA ASN A 30 22.81 -8.27 24.49
C ASN A 30 22.27 -7.08 25.32
N ASP A 31 21.06 -7.22 25.91
CA ASP A 31 20.37 -6.15 26.66
C ASP A 31 20.20 -4.84 25.86
N ILE A 32 20.03 -4.94 24.54
CA ILE A 32 20.00 -3.78 23.65
C ILE A 32 18.66 -3.01 23.75
N TRP A 33 17.58 -3.67 24.18
CA TRP A 33 16.24 -3.09 24.21
C TRP A 33 16.00 -2.21 25.44
N HIS A 34 16.65 -1.07 25.46
CA HIS A 34 16.39 -0.01 26.43
C HIS A 34 15.19 0.83 25.98
N TRP A 35 14.02 0.64 26.61
CA TRP A 35 12.78 1.38 26.28
C TRP A 35 12.90 2.89 26.46
N ASN A 36 13.86 3.35 27.26
CA ASN A 36 14.24 4.76 27.43
C ASN A 36 15.11 5.30 26.29
N ALA A 37 15.69 4.45 25.42
CA ALA A 37 16.62 4.90 24.39
C ALA A 37 16.07 6.00 23.46
N PRO A 38 14.79 5.97 23.01
CA PRO A 38 14.27 7.06 22.19
C PRO A 38 14.19 8.38 22.94
N TYR A 39 13.81 8.33 24.23
CA TYR A 39 13.79 9.50 25.10
C TYR A 39 15.21 10.03 25.32
N ASP A 40 16.15 9.16 25.66
CA ASP A 40 17.54 9.52 25.92
C ASP A 40 18.21 10.12 24.68
N PHE A 41 17.93 9.59 23.49
CA PHE A 41 18.39 10.17 22.23
C PHE A 41 17.86 11.59 22.03
N ILE A 42 16.53 11.78 22.14
CA ILE A 42 15.89 13.09 21.97
C ILE A 42 16.45 14.11 22.99
N VAL A 43 16.53 13.72 24.26
CA VAL A 43 17.08 14.57 25.33
C VAL A 43 18.54 14.90 25.06
N THR A 44 19.34 13.94 24.57
CA THR A 44 20.75 14.19 24.23
C THR A 44 20.89 15.15 23.04
N VAL A 45 19.99 15.09 22.04
CA VAL A 45 19.95 16.06 20.94
C VAL A 45 19.61 17.46 21.48
N PHE A 46 18.63 17.57 22.39
CA PHE A 46 18.31 18.84 23.04
C PHE A 46 19.50 19.36 23.86
N ARG A 47 20.18 18.51 24.63
CA ARG A 47 21.39 18.87 25.38
C ARG A 47 22.51 19.36 24.46
N PHE A 48 22.70 18.72 23.31
CA PHE A 48 23.66 19.16 22.29
C PHE A 48 23.32 20.55 21.76
N LEU A 49 22.07 20.77 21.36
CA LEU A 49 21.60 22.08 20.87
C LEU A 49 21.72 23.17 21.95
N SER A 50 21.39 22.84 23.20
CA SER A 50 21.58 23.73 24.35
C SER A 50 23.06 24.04 24.58
N LEU A 51 23.96 23.06 24.46
CA LEU A 51 25.40 23.28 24.63
C LEU A 51 25.96 24.20 23.52
N VAL A 52 25.56 24.00 22.27
CA VAL A 52 25.92 24.86 21.14
C VAL A 52 25.38 26.29 21.34
N LEU A 53 24.11 26.41 21.71
CA LEU A 53 23.49 27.72 21.94
C LEU A 53 24.17 28.45 23.12
N PHE A 54 24.51 27.73 24.19
CA PHE A 54 25.18 28.29 25.37
C PHE A 54 26.52 28.87 24.95
N PHE A 55 27.29 28.07 24.22
CA PHE A 55 28.58 28.47 23.70
C PHE A 55 28.49 29.70 22.77
N LEU A 56 27.51 29.76 21.88
CA LEU A 56 27.25 30.93 21.04
C LEU A 56 26.89 32.16 21.89
N THR A 57 26.05 32.01 22.92
CA THR A 57 25.68 33.12 23.79
C THR A 57 26.87 33.63 24.61
N THR A 58 27.69 32.75 25.18
CA THR A 58 28.87 33.15 25.97
C THR A 58 29.92 33.82 25.08
N THR A 59 30.14 33.33 23.87
CA THR A 59 31.07 33.95 22.90
C THR A 59 30.56 35.30 22.42
N MET A 60 29.26 35.43 22.10
CA MET A 60 28.64 36.71 21.71
C MET A 60 28.69 37.73 22.84
N ILE A 61 28.33 37.35 24.06
CA ILE A 61 28.33 38.27 25.22
C ILE A 61 29.75 38.70 25.56
N SER A 62 30.73 37.78 25.52
CA SER A 62 32.12 38.13 25.74
C SER A 62 32.65 39.08 24.66
N GLY A 63 32.27 38.85 23.40
CA GLY A 63 32.61 39.74 22.28
C GLY A 63 31.98 41.12 22.40
N LEU A 64 30.69 41.20 22.73
CA LEU A 64 29.98 42.46 22.99
C LEU A 64 30.59 43.20 24.18
N ALA A 65 30.80 42.51 25.30
CA ALA A 65 31.41 43.10 26.50
C ALA A 65 32.80 43.66 26.21
N SER A 66 33.63 42.96 25.41
CA SER A 66 34.93 43.45 24.97
C SER A 66 34.82 44.69 24.08
N ALA A 67 33.87 44.70 23.13
CA ALA A 67 33.62 45.85 22.27
C ALA A 67 33.20 47.11 23.06
N PHE A 68 32.33 46.97 24.07
CA PHE A 68 31.91 48.07 24.93
C PHE A 68 32.96 48.45 25.99
N GLY A 69 33.78 47.50 26.42
CA GLY A 69 34.86 47.69 27.40
C GLY A 69 36.17 48.22 26.82
N GLY A 70 36.17 48.76 25.59
CA GLY A 70 37.37 49.31 24.95
C GLY A 70 38.43 48.26 24.62
N GLY A 71 38.02 47.03 24.29
CA GLY A 71 38.91 45.91 23.98
C GLY A 71 39.40 45.13 25.20
N THR A 72 39.07 45.56 26.42
CA THR A 72 39.37 44.79 27.63
C THR A 72 38.37 43.64 27.81
N LEU A 73 38.85 42.46 28.20
CA LEU A 73 37.98 41.33 28.50
C LEU A 73 37.22 41.60 29.81
N PRO A 74 35.93 41.21 29.90
CA PRO A 74 35.16 41.35 31.14
C PRO A 74 35.83 40.59 32.29
N ASN A 75 35.73 41.14 33.51
CA ASN A 75 36.28 40.55 34.72
C ASN A 75 35.76 39.10 34.90
N ASP A 76 36.67 38.17 35.19
CA ASP A 76 36.45 36.74 35.39
C ASP A 76 35.27 36.43 36.34
N LEU A 77 35.01 37.31 37.31
CA LEU A 77 33.90 37.17 38.25
C LEU A 77 32.54 37.34 37.56
N VAL A 78 32.42 38.28 36.62
CA VAL A 78 31.17 38.52 35.85
C VAL A 78 30.92 37.38 34.87
N VAL A 79 31.97 36.92 34.20
CA VAL A 79 31.93 35.77 33.27
C VAL A 79 31.54 34.49 34.03
N GLY A 80 32.15 34.25 35.19
CA GLY A 80 31.82 33.12 36.05
C GLY A 80 30.38 33.12 36.57
N LEU A 81 29.86 34.27 36.99
CA LEU A 81 28.50 34.40 37.51
C LEU A 81 27.45 34.20 36.40
N TYR A 82 27.68 34.77 35.21
CA TYR A 82 26.85 34.55 34.03
C TYR A 82 26.82 33.08 33.63
N ASN A 83 27.99 32.47 33.47
CA ASN A 83 28.10 31.06 33.07
C ASN A 83 27.43 30.14 34.09
N THR A 84 27.60 30.37 35.39
CA THR A 84 27.01 29.53 36.44
C THR A 84 25.48 29.64 36.49
N LEU A 85 24.93 30.85 36.32
CA LEU A 85 23.48 31.05 36.28
C LEU A 85 22.87 30.38 35.05
N VAL A 86 23.48 30.54 33.87
CA VAL A 86 22.97 29.94 32.63
C VAL A 86 23.14 28.42 32.65
N LEU A 87 24.28 27.89 33.10
CA LEU A 87 24.53 26.45 33.21
C LEU A 87 23.58 25.76 34.18
N ARG A 88 23.22 26.41 35.30
CA ARG A 88 22.29 25.84 36.29
C ARG A 88 20.83 25.90 35.81
N GLN A 89 20.49 26.88 34.97
CA GLN A 89 19.14 27.08 34.48
C GLN A 89 18.87 26.30 33.19
N TRP A 90 19.92 25.92 32.45
CA TRP A 90 19.82 25.08 31.26
C TRP A 90 20.03 23.62 31.63
N TYR A 91 19.17 22.75 31.12
CA TYR A 91 19.07 21.32 31.47
C TYR A 91 20.23 20.50 30.88
N MET A 92 21.48 20.91 31.14
CA MET A 92 22.68 20.34 30.51
C MET A 92 23.18 19.08 31.21
N GLN A 93 22.85 18.86 32.50
CA GLN A 93 23.27 17.67 33.24
C GLN A 93 22.92 16.38 32.48
N PRO A 94 23.85 15.41 32.39
CA PRO A 94 25.14 15.32 33.10
C PRO A 94 26.29 16.09 32.44
N TYR A 95 26.06 16.73 31.30
CA TYR A 95 27.08 17.50 30.61
C TYR A 95 27.16 18.91 31.19
N GLY A 96 28.36 19.41 31.43
CA GLY A 96 28.54 20.68 32.11
C GLY A 96 29.78 20.66 32.99
N VAL A 97 29.97 21.72 33.76
CA VAL A 97 31.10 21.83 34.68
C VAL A 97 30.51 21.98 36.07
N ASP A 98 30.95 21.13 37.00
CA ASP A 98 30.49 21.17 38.40
C ASP A 98 31.00 22.42 39.15
N SER A 99 31.89 23.18 38.54
CA SER A 99 32.54 24.36 39.09
C SER A 99 32.30 25.61 38.23
N PRO A 100 32.26 26.82 38.83
CA PRO A 100 32.13 28.08 38.09
C PRO A 100 33.26 28.24 37.08
N LEU A 101 32.92 28.44 35.80
CA LEU A 101 33.89 28.73 34.74
C LEU A 101 34.19 30.22 34.71
N THR A 102 35.27 30.62 35.39
CA THR A 102 35.67 32.03 35.53
C THR A 102 36.41 32.57 34.31
N ASN A 103 37.11 31.73 33.56
CA ASN A 103 37.92 32.14 32.40
C ASN A 103 37.35 31.60 31.08
N LEU A 104 37.32 32.43 30.05
CA LEU A 104 36.89 32.08 28.69
C LEU A 104 37.64 30.86 28.11
N GLN A 105 38.94 30.73 28.37
CA GLN A 105 39.74 29.60 27.91
C GLN A 105 39.30 28.27 28.57
N GLN A 106 38.87 28.31 29.83
CA GLN A 106 38.30 27.15 30.51
C GLN A 106 36.92 26.80 29.94
N VAL A 107 36.11 27.80 29.55
CA VAL A 107 34.85 27.59 28.83
C VAL A 107 35.11 26.87 27.51
N TRP A 108 36.09 27.29 26.71
CA TRP A 108 36.44 26.62 25.46
C TRP A 108 36.93 25.18 25.65
N THR A 109 37.77 24.95 26.65
CA THR A 109 38.32 23.61 26.93
C THR A 109 37.22 22.65 27.40
N SER A 110 36.37 23.10 28.33
CA SER A 110 35.23 22.32 28.81
C SER A 110 34.17 22.10 27.73
N PHE A 111 33.92 23.08 26.86
CA PHE A 111 33.04 22.93 25.71
C PHE A 111 33.54 21.87 24.74
N GLY A 112 34.83 21.85 24.40
CA GLY A 112 35.40 20.81 23.53
C GLY A 112 35.22 19.40 24.10
N ALA A 113 35.54 19.22 25.39
CA ALA A 113 35.38 17.94 26.07
C ALA A 113 33.90 17.50 26.17
N ASN A 114 33.02 18.41 26.59
CA ASN A 114 31.58 18.14 26.70
C ASN A 114 30.95 17.87 25.33
N MET A 115 31.34 18.61 24.30
CA MET A 115 30.84 18.38 22.94
C MET A 115 31.29 17.03 22.41
N SER A 116 32.56 16.65 22.61
CA SER A 116 33.03 15.30 22.25
C SER A 116 32.26 14.21 22.99
N SER A 117 32.01 14.39 24.28
CA SER A 117 31.25 13.44 25.10
C SER A 117 29.80 13.31 24.61
N VAL A 118 29.11 14.44 24.40
CA VAL A 118 27.73 14.46 23.87
C VAL A 118 27.67 13.82 22.48
N LEU A 119 28.64 14.08 21.61
CA LEU A 119 28.70 13.48 20.26
C LEU A 119 28.91 11.97 20.31
N LEU A 120 29.77 11.47 21.20
CA LEU A 120 29.96 10.03 21.41
C LEU A 120 28.69 9.38 21.97
N THR A 121 28.05 10.00 22.97
CA THR A 121 26.77 9.50 23.50
C THR A 121 25.66 9.54 22.45
N LEU A 122 25.60 10.60 21.62
CA LEU A 122 24.67 10.67 20.49
C LEU A 122 24.95 9.57 19.49
N TRP A 123 26.22 9.32 19.16
CA TRP A 123 26.61 8.24 18.27
C TRP A 123 26.11 6.90 18.78
N ASP A 124 26.33 6.57 20.05
CA ASP A 124 25.88 5.30 20.64
C ASP A 124 24.35 5.21 20.72
N ASN A 125 23.68 6.28 21.15
CA ASN A 125 22.22 6.32 21.24
C ASN A 125 21.53 6.35 19.86
N THR A 126 22.22 6.78 18.79
CA THR A 126 21.65 6.82 17.44
C THR A 126 21.26 5.43 16.97
N PHE A 127 22.11 4.42 17.20
CA PHE A 127 21.82 3.04 16.78
C PHE A 127 20.62 2.47 17.52
N LEU A 128 20.55 2.68 18.83
CA LEU A 128 19.41 2.27 19.65
C LEU A 128 18.12 2.96 19.20
N PHE A 129 18.18 4.28 18.95
CA PHE A 129 17.06 5.02 18.40
C PHE A 129 16.61 4.49 17.03
N LEU A 130 17.55 4.17 16.14
CA LEU A 130 17.26 3.60 14.83
C LEU A 130 16.55 2.24 14.93
N TYR A 131 16.89 1.38 15.90
CA TYR A 131 16.17 0.13 16.13
C TYR A 131 14.68 0.36 16.42
N PHE A 132 14.38 1.29 17.34
CA PHE A 132 13.00 1.65 17.67
C PHE A 132 12.28 2.35 16.52
N LEU A 133 12.98 3.21 15.78
CA LEU A 133 12.43 3.87 14.60
C LEU A 133 12.02 2.84 13.53
N PHE A 134 12.91 1.89 13.22
CA PHE A 134 12.62 0.83 12.26
C PHE A 134 11.58 -0.16 12.76
N ALA A 135 11.53 -0.47 14.06
CA ALA A 135 10.44 -1.27 14.62
C ALA A 135 9.09 -0.55 14.47
N GLY A 136 9.03 0.75 14.81
CA GLY A 136 7.84 1.58 14.67
C GLY A 136 7.36 1.71 13.23
N ILE A 137 8.26 2.06 12.31
CA ILE A 137 7.97 2.12 10.87
C ILE A 137 7.50 0.75 10.36
N GLY A 138 8.17 -0.33 10.77
CA GLY A 138 7.82 -1.69 10.39
C GLY A 138 6.39 -2.07 10.80
N ILE A 139 6.00 -1.77 12.04
CA ILE A 139 4.64 -2.01 12.56
C ILE A 139 3.62 -1.15 11.81
N VAL A 140 3.89 0.14 11.59
CA VAL A 140 2.95 1.03 10.89
C VAL A 140 2.73 0.56 9.44
N LEU A 141 3.82 0.24 8.73
CA LEU A 141 3.73 -0.28 7.36
C LEU A 141 3.05 -1.64 7.33
N PHE A 142 3.29 -2.51 8.32
CA PHE A 142 2.60 -3.79 8.44
C PHE A 142 1.09 -3.61 8.62
N LEU A 143 0.66 -2.76 9.56
CA LEU A 143 -0.76 -2.46 9.76
C LEU A 143 -1.39 -1.86 8.49
N GLN A 144 -0.68 -0.96 7.82
CA GLN A 144 -1.12 -0.40 6.55
C GLN A 144 -1.23 -1.46 5.45
N SER A 145 -0.36 -2.47 5.44
CA SER A 145 -0.39 -3.60 4.51
C SER A 145 -1.63 -4.47 4.69
N LEU A 146 -2.11 -4.67 5.92
CA LEU A 146 -3.34 -5.43 6.19
C LEU A 146 -4.59 -4.74 5.65
N VAL A 147 -4.60 -3.40 5.68
CA VAL A 147 -5.71 -2.57 5.23
C VAL A 147 -5.69 -2.36 3.72
N ARG A 148 -4.55 -1.91 3.16
CA ARG A 148 -4.43 -1.52 1.75
C ARG A 148 -4.04 -2.66 0.81
N MET A 149 -3.38 -3.71 1.31
CA MET A 149 -2.89 -4.85 0.53
C MET A 149 -2.06 -4.47 -0.70
N ASP A 150 -1.11 -3.54 -0.52
CA ASP A 150 -0.14 -3.20 -1.55
C ASP A 150 1.25 -3.78 -1.24
N HIS A 151 1.96 -4.18 -2.29
CA HIS A 151 3.33 -4.74 -2.21
C HIS A 151 4.33 -3.77 -1.56
N LYS A 152 4.12 -2.46 -1.71
CA LYS A 152 4.99 -1.42 -1.14
C LYS A 152 5.02 -1.46 0.39
N PHE A 153 3.87 -1.72 1.02
CA PHE A 153 3.76 -1.76 2.48
C PHE A 153 4.32 -3.05 3.06
N VAL A 154 4.07 -4.19 2.40
CA VAL A 154 4.64 -5.50 2.80
C VAL A 154 6.17 -5.47 2.68
N GLY A 155 6.69 -5.02 1.53
CA GLY A 155 8.13 -4.90 1.30
C GLY A 155 8.77 -3.89 2.26
N GLY A 156 8.12 -2.76 2.51
CA GLY A 156 8.59 -1.77 3.48
C GLY A 156 8.63 -2.30 4.92
N ALA A 157 7.60 -3.03 5.35
CA ALA A 157 7.57 -3.66 6.67
C ALA A 157 8.68 -4.70 6.84
N PHE A 158 8.88 -5.55 5.83
CA PHE A 158 9.99 -6.52 5.78
C PHE A 158 11.34 -5.81 5.89
N LEU A 159 11.62 -4.85 5.00
CA LEU A 159 12.89 -4.13 4.98
C LEU A 159 13.15 -3.38 6.29
N SER A 160 12.12 -2.81 6.91
CA SER A 160 12.25 -2.11 8.18
C SER A 160 12.67 -3.07 9.30
N ILE A 161 12.07 -4.25 9.41
CA ILE A 161 12.47 -5.23 10.43
C ILE A 161 13.87 -5.80 10.16
N GLN A 162 14.22 -6.08 8.90
CA GLN A 162 15.56 -6.54 8.55
C GLN A 162 16.63 -5.46 8.75
N ALA A 163 16.28 -4.18 8.57
CA ALA A 163 17.20 -3.06 8.81
C ALA A 163 17.68 -3.02 10.27
N ILE A 164 16.87 -3.48 11.23
CA ILE A 164 17.29 -3.59 12.63
C ILE A 164 18.52 -4.51 12.75
N ILE A 165 18.50 -5.66 12.09
CA ILE A 165 19.61 -6.62 12.10
C ILE A 165 20.83 -6.06 11.37
N ILE A 166 20.62 -5.40 10.22
CA ILE A 166 21.70 -4.75 9.47
C ILE A 166 22.39 -3.69 10.32
N VAL A 167 21.62 -2.86 11.04
CA VAL A 167 22.19 -1.85 11.93
C VAL A 167 22.88 -2.48 13.14
N ALA A 168 22.37 -3.61 13.64
CA ALA A 168 22.98 -4.34 14.73
C ALA A 168 24.31 -5.01 14.33
N SER A 169 24.43 -5.50 13.09
CA SER A 169 25.67 -6.06 12.57
C SER A 169 26.76 -5.00 12.41
N PHE A 170 26.42 -3.75 12.05
CA PHE A 170 27.37 -2.63 12.01
C PHE A 170 28.00 -2.32 13.37
N LYS A 171 27.28 -2.57 14.47
CA LYS A 171 27.80 -2.43 15.84
C LYS A 171 28.52 -3.70 16.34
N LEU A 172 28.69 -4.72 15.49
CA LEU A 172 29.26 -6.03 15.83
C LEU A 172 28.52 -6.74 16.98
N LEU A 173 27.28 -6.34 17.27
CA LEU A 173 26.50 -6.88 18.39
C LEU A 173 25.90 -8.25 18.06
N SER A 174 25.51 -8.44 16.80
CA SER A 174 24.90 -9.68 16.33
C SER A 174 25.32 -9.95 14.88
N VAL A 175 26.55 -10.43 14.70
CA VAL A 175 26.95 -11.03 13.42
C VAL A 175 26.56 -12.51 13.49
N PRO A 176 25.67 -13.00 12.59
CA PRO A 176 25.46 -14.42 12.41
C PRO A 176 26.80 -15.10 12.12
N ASN A 177 27.38 -15.75 13.11
CA ASN A 177 28.57 -16.55 12.89
C ASN A 177 28.13 -17.96 12.50
N MET A 178 28.13 -18.23 11.20
CA MET A 178 27.85 -19.57 10.66
C MET A 178 29.13 -20.34 10.36
N ASP A 179 30.22 -20.09 11.07
CA ASP A 179 31.48 -20.84 10.89
C ASP A 179 31.67 -21.89 12.01
N PRO A 180 31.65 -23.20 11.70
CA PRO A 180 31.44 -23.82 10.39
C PRO A 180 29.95 -23.96 10.03
N PHE A 181 29.64 -23.86 8.73
CA PHE A 181 28.28 -23.98 8.25
C PHE A 181 27.78 -25.42 8.48
N PRO A 182 26.54 -25.62 8.99
CA PRO A 182 26.04 -26.95 9.32
C PRO A 182 25.99 -27.85 8.08
N THR A 183 26.66 -28.99 8.15
CA THR A 183 26.63 -30.02 7.09
C THR A 183 25.35 -30.83 7.10
N ASP A 184 24.69 -30.94 8.26
CA ASP A 184 23.45 -31.68 8.43
C ASP A 184 22.22 -30.81 8.14
N PHE A 185 21.35 -31.31 7.26
CA PHE A 185 20.14 -30.60 6.82
C PHE A 185 19.19 -30.23 7.98
N LEU A 186 19.02 -31.13 8.95
CA LEU A 186 18.16 -30.86 10.11
C LEU A 186 18.74 -29.80 11.02
N ILE A 187 20.06 -29.82 11.24
CA ILE A 187 20.75 -28.81 12.06
C ILE A 187 20.64 -27.45 11.36
N PHE A 188 20.86 -27.40 10.05
CA PHE A 188 20.64 -26.21 9.23
C PHE A 188 19.23 -25.63 9.39
N LEU A 189 18.19 -26.46 9.33
CA LEU A 189 16.80 -25.99 9.50
C LEU A 189 16.49 -25.45 10.90
N THR A 190 17.14 -25.98 11.93
CA THR A 190 16.93 -25.56 13.32
C THR A 190 17.83 -24.41 13.75
N ASP A 191 18.82 -24.03 12.92
CA ASP A 191 19.68 -22.91 13.24
C ASP A 191 18.88 -21.61 13.36
N SER A 192 19.23 -20.77 14.34
CA SER A 192 18.43 -19.60 14.67
C SER A 192 18.39 -18.60 13.53
N TYR A 193 19.54 -18.37 12.88
CA TYR A 193 19.65 -17.42 11.77
C TYR A 193 18.93 -17.92 10.52
N GLN A 194 19.03 -19.22 10.26
CA GLN A 194 18.27 -19.84 9.18
C GLN A 194 16.77 -19.79 9.45
N LEU A 195 16.32 -20.07 10.67
CA LEU A 195 14.91 -20.03 11.06
C LEU A 195 14.34 -18.62 10.88
N LEU A 196 15.10 -17.58 11.22
CA LEU A 196 14.74 -16.20 10.92
C LEU A 196 14.62 -15.95 9.41
N ALA A 197 15.58 -16.39 8.60
CA ALA A 197 15.51 -16.24 7.14
C ALA A 197 14.28 -16.94 6.56
N LEU A 198 13.98 -18.16 7.03
CA LEU A 198 12.82 -18.94 6.61
C LEU A 198 11.50 -18.29 7.00
N ILE A 199 11.40 -17.76 8.22
CA ILE A 199 10.18 -17.09 8.68
C ILE A 199 10.01 -15.74 7.97
N SER A 200 11.10 -15.04 7.69
CA SER A 200 11.07 -13.80 6.92
C SER A 200 10.63 -14.06 5.47
N PHE A 201 11.09 -15.17 4.87
CA PHE A 201 10.60 -15.64 3.57
C PHE A 201 9.13 -16.07 3.63
N ALA A 202 8.72 -16.82 4.66
CA ALA A 202 7.32 -17.23 4.85
C ALA A 202 6.40 -16.01 4.98
N TYR A 203 6.82 -14.98 5.71
CA TYR A 203 6.10 -13.72 5.83
C TYR A 203 5.88 -13.07 4.46
N LEU A 204 6.94 -12.93 3.65
CA LEU A 204 6.83 -12.37 2.31
C LEU A 204 5.91 -13.21 1.42
N GLU A 205 6.10 -14.53 1.41
CA GLU A 205 5.32 -15.45 0.60
C GLU A 205 3.83 -15.36 0.92
N ILE A 206 3.45 -15.50 2.21
CA ILE A 206 2.04 -15.41 2.63
C ILE A 206 1.46 -14.02 2.33
N SER A 207 2.23 -12.96 2.55
CA SER A 207 1.78 -11.59 2.31
C SER A 207 1.61 -11.29 0.82
N TYR A 208 2.46 -11.82 -0.05
CA TYR A 208 2.27 -11.72 -1.51
C TYR A 208 1.08 -12.55 -1.98
N GLN A 209 0.85 -13.74 -1.44
CA GLN A 209 -0.37 -14.50 -1.74
C GLN A 209 -1.63 -13.77 -1.28
N MET A 210 -1.58 -13.07 -0.14
CA MET A 210 -2.68 -12.23 0.33
C MET A 210 -3.00 -11.13 -0.71
N ILE A 211 -1.97 -10.42 -1.17
CA ILE A 211 -2.12 -9.35 -2.17
C ILE A 211 -2.67 -9.91 -3.49
N TYR A 212 -2.12 -11.03 -3.97
CA TYR A 212 -2.57 -11.69 -5.20
C TYR A 212 -4.03 -12.16 -5.09
N SER A 213 -4.39 -12.81 -3.99
CA SER A 213 -5.76 -13.27 -3.75
C SER A 213 -6.75 -12.10 -3.70
N TYR A 214 -6.34 -10.94 -3.19
CA TYR A 214 -7.17 -9.74 -3.18
C TYR A 214 -7.30 -9.09 -4.55
N SER A 215 -6.19 -8.94 -5.28
CA SER A 215 -6.18 -8.29 -6.59
C SER A 215 -6.97 -9.09 -7.64
N VAL A 216 -6.92 -10.42 -7.58
CA VAL A 216 -7.68 -11.31 -8.46
C VAL A 216 -9.11 -11.52 -7.94
N GLY A 217 -9.30 -11.61 -6.62
CA GLY A 217 -10.60 -11.92 -6.01
C GLY A 217 -11.59 -10.75 -6.06
N LYS A 218 -11.12 -9.52 -5.85
CA LYS A 218 -11.99 -8.34 -5.74
C LYS A 218 -12.78 -8.03 -7.03
N PRO A 219 -12.17 -8.03 -8.23
CA PRO A 219 -12.92 -7.78 -9.47
C PRO A 219 -14.02 -8.82 -9.73
N VAL A 220 -13.79 -10.08 -9.34
CA VAL A 220 -14.77 -11.16 -9.50
C VAL A 220 -15.94 -10.96 -8.53
N GLU A 221 -15.63 -10.59 -7.29
CA GLU A 221 -16.64 -10.29 -6.26
C GLU A 221 -17.49 -9.05 -6.62
N ASP A 222 -16.86 -7.97 -7.11
CA ASP A 222 -17.57 -6.77 -7.55
C ASP A 222 -18.51 -7.07 -8.74
N ARG A 223 -18.08 -7.93 -9.68
CA ARG A 223 -18.92 -8.41 -10.79
C ARG A 223 -20.10 -9.24 -10.30
N GLU A 224 -19.88 -10.15 -9.36
CA GLU A 224 -20.96 -10.95 -8.77
C GLU A 224 -21.97 -10.05 -8.02
N GLU A 225 -21.50 -9.09 -7.23
CA GLU A 225 -22.38 -8.16 -6.51
C GLU A 225 -23.18 -7.26 -7.46
N THR A 226 -22.55 -6.74 -8.51
CA THR A 226 -23.23 -5.92 -9.52
C THR A 226 -24.29 -6.71 -10.28
N LEU A 227 -23.99 -7.94 -10.72
CA LEU A 227 -24.96 -8.81 -11.38
C LEU A 227 -26.12 -9.17 -10.44
N LYS A 228 -25.83 -9.46 -9.16
CA LYS A 228 -26.88 -9.69 -8.14
C LYS A 228 -27.78 -8.47 -7.95
N LYS A 229 -27.22 -7.27 -7.88
CA LYS A 229 -27.98 -6.01 -7.78
C LYS A 229 -28.84 -5.80 -9.02
N GLN A 230 -28.34 -6.08 -10.21
CA GLN A 230 -29.08 -5.98 -11.47
C GLN A 230 -30.24 -6.97 -11.52
N LEU A 231 -30.03 -8.24 -11.17
CA LEU A 231 -31.10 -9.25 -11.09
C LEU A 231 -32.18 -8.88 -10.06
N LEU A 232 -31.79 -8.36 -8.90
CA LEU A 232 -32.74 -7.87 -7.89
C LEU A 232 -33.52 -6.65 -8.39
N ALA A 233 -32.86 -5.70 -9.05
CA ALA A 233 -33.52 -4.55 -9.64
C ALA A 233 -34.52 -4.96 -10.73
N LEU A 234 -34.17 -5.96 -11.55
CA LEU A 234 -35.05 -6.51 -12.58
C LEU A 234 -36.32 -7.11 -11.96
N ARG A 235 -36.19 -7.94 -10.92
CA ARG A 235 -37.34 -8.49 -10.18
C ARG A 235 -38.19 -7.44 -9.46
N GLN A 236 -37.58 -6.37 -8.96
CA GLN A 236 -38.32 -5.28 -8.31
C GLN A 236 -39.07 -4.42 -9.34
N ALA A 237 -38.46 -4.17 -10.49
CA ALA A 237 -39.08 -3.41 -11.58
C ALA A 237 -40.34 -4.11 -12.09
N THR A 238 -40.28 -5.42 -12.31
CA THR A 238 -41.42 -6.19 -12.78
C THR A 238 -42.50 -6.39 -11.71
N ARG A 239 -42.16 -6.59 -10.43
CA ARG A 239 -43.17 -6.62 -9.35
C ARG A 239 -43.96 -5.31 -9.24
N LYS A 240 -43.28 -4.16 -9.41
CA LYS A 240 -43.94 -2.85 -9.44
C LYS A 240 -44.83 -2.70 -10.66
N GLN A 241 -44.42 -3.23 -11.82
CA GLN A 241 -45.24 -3.22 -13.04
C GLN A 241 -46.48 -4.10 -12.91
N ASP A 242 -46.34 -5.33 -12.39
CA ASP A 242 -47.46 -6.23 -12.13
C ASP A 242 -48.50 -5.61 -11.18
N ALA A 243 -48.04 -4.87 -10.15
CA ALA A 243 -48.92 -4.16 -9.24
C ALA A 243 -49.66 -2.99 -9.92
N ILE A 244 -48.97 -2.26 -10.82
CA ILE A 244 -49.56 -1.18 -11.62
C ILE A 244 -50.57 -1.74 -12.64
N GLU A 245 -50.26 -2.84 -13.33
CA GLU A 245 -51.16 -3.49 -14.31
C GLU A 245 -52.42 -4.08 -13.64
N ARG A 246 -52.33 -4.56 -12.40
CA ARG A 246 -53.50 -5.01 -11.62
C ARG A 246 -54.34 -3.87 -11.05
N GLY A 247 -53.95 -2.60 -11.28
CA GLY A 247 -54.68 -1.44 -10.75
C GLY A 247 -54.57 -1.27 -9.24
N GLU A 248 -53.67 -2.01 -8.57
CA GLU A 248 -53.35 -1.78 -7.16
C GLU A 248 -52.55 -0.47 -7.06
N LYS A 249 -53.08 0.50 -6.30
CA LYS A 249 -52.31 1.69 -5.92
C LYS A 249 -51.14 1.20 -5.09
N VAL A 250 -49.96 1.12 -5.70
CA VAL A 250 -48.70 0.86 -4.99
C VAL A 250 -48.49 2.01 -4.01
N ALA A 251 -48.92 1.80 -2.76
CA ALA A 251 -48.61 2.72 -1.69
C ALA A 251 -47.10 2.83 -1.61
N SER A 252 -46.58 4.03 -1.84
CA SER A 252 -45.17 4.38 -1.69
C SER A 252 -44.79 4.29 -0.21
N SER A 253 -44.72 3.07 0.31
CA SER A 253 -44.31 2.80 1.68
C SER A 253 -42.79 2.84 1.77
N GLY A 254 -42.27 4.04 2.06
CA GLY A 254 -41.30 4.24 3.14
C GLY A 254 -39.85 3.74 3.03
N ILE A 255 -39.42 3.01 1.99
CA ILE A 255 -38.04 2.46 1.96
C ILE A 255 -37.34 2.70 0.62
N SER A 256 -36.70 3.86 0.47
CA SER A 256 -35.33 3.98 -0.09
C SER A 256 -34.89 5.44 -0.07
N ARG A 257 -34.11 5.85 0.93
CA ARG A 257 -33.43 7.16 0.94
C ARG A 257 -31.96 7.11 0.52
N SER A 258 -31.42 5.98 0.06
CA SER A 258 -29.97 5.88 -0.19
C SER A 258 -29.52 5.35 -1.55
N THR A 259 -30.42 4.89 -2.44
CA THR A 259 -29.99 4.29 -3.73
C THR A 259 -30.79 4.76 -4.95
N SER A 260 -31.54 5.85 -4.81
CA SER A 260 -32.69 6.16 -5.66
C SER A 260 -32.63 7.56 -6.30
N ALA A 261 -31.46 8.07 -6.69
CA ALA A 261 -31.40 9.35 -7.42
C ALA A 261 -31.40 9.15 -8.94
N THR A 262 -30.60 8.22 -9.46
CA THR A 262 -30.48 7.99 -10.91
C THR A 262 -31.63 7.16 -11.48
N ALA A 263 -31.94 6.00 -10.92
CA ALA A 263 -33.01 5.13 -11.44
C ALA A 263 -34.43 5.71 -11.25
N PHE A 264 -34.66 6.51 -10.21
CA PHE A 264 -35.97 7.13 -9.97
C PHE A 264 -36.17 8.43 -10.77
N SER A 265 -35.11 9.13 -11.17
CA SER A 265 -35.23 10.27 -12.10
C SER A 265 -35.69 9.81 -13.49
N PHE A 266 -35.14 8.71 -14.00
CA PHE A 266 -35.59 8.10 -15.27
C PHE A 266 -37.04 7.60 -15.21
N LEU A 267 -37.44 6.96 -14.10
CA LEU A 267 -38.81 6.46 -13.95
C LEU A 267 -39.84 7.58 -13.73
N ARG A 268 -39.49 8.62 -12.97
CA ARG A 268 -40.36 9.78 -12.79
C ARG A 268 -40.52 10.57 -14.09
N GLU A 269 -39.43 10.75 -14.85
CA GLU A 269 -39.48 11.40 -16.16
C GLU A 269 -40.29 10.57 -17.18
N ALA A 270 -40.20 9.24 -17.14
CA ALA A 270 -41.02 8.36 -17.99
C ALA A 270 -42.51 8.38 -17.63
N ILE A 271 -42.85 8.56 -16.34
CA ILE A 271 -44.24 8.65 -15.87
C ILE A 271 -44.84 10.04 -16.15
N GLU A 272 -44.08 11.13 -15.94
CA GLU A 272 -44.50 12.48 -16.30
C GLU A 272 -44.65 12.65 -17.82
N ARG A 273 -43.86 11.93 -18.65
CA ARG A 273 -44.03 11.92 -20.11
C ARG A 273 -45.09 10.95 -20.64
N LYS A 274 -45.61 10.02 -19.82
CA LYS A 274 -46.72 9.13 -20.23
C LYS A 274 -48.03 9.89 -20.50
N VAL A 275 -48.11 11.15 -20.06
CA VAL A 275 -49.24 12.06 -20.30
C VAL A 275 -49.06 12.86 -21.61
N VAL A 276 -47.91 12.80 -22.29
CA VAL A 276 -47.65 13.61 -23.51
C VAL A 276 -46.93 12.81 -24.62
N GLY A 277 -47.69 12.32 -25.61
CA GLY A 277 -47.25 12.29 -27.03
C GLY A 277 -46.27 11.21 -27.55
N SER A 278 -46.80 10.03 -27.86
CA SER A 278 -46.67 9.21 -29.10
C SER A 278 -45.35 8.74 -29.78
N LYS A 279 -44.13 8.91 -29.25
CA LYS A 279 -42.98 8.07 -29.74
C LYS A 279 -42.05 7.54 -28.63
N ASP A 280 -41.66 8.38 -27.68
CA ASP A 280 -40.86 7.93 -26.52
C ASP A 280 -41.67 7.01 -25.58
N ALA A 281 -43.00 7.09 -25.59
CA ALA A 281 -43.87 6.20 -24.83
C ALA A 281 -43.91 4.77 -25.40
N LEU A 282 -43.72 4.62 -26.72
CA LEU A 282 -43.63 3.33 -27.40
C LEU A 282 -42.27 2.67 -27.16
N GLU A 283 -41.17 3.43 -27.25
CA GLU A 283 -39.83 2.92 -26.91
C GLU A 283 -39.73 2.50 -25.43
N ASN A 284 -40.40 3.23 -24.53
CA ASN A 284 -40.49 2.85 -23.13
C ASN A 284 -41.41 1.64 -22.89
N LEU A 285 -42.49 1.47 -23.68
CA LEU A 285 -43.32 0.26 -23.62
C LEU A 285 -42.57 -0.97 -24.14
N ASP A 286 -41.77 -0.82 -25.21
CA ASP A 286 -40.90 -1.88 -25.72
C ASP A 286 -39.84 -2.27 -24.70
N ALA A 287 -39.14 -1.28 -24.11
CA ALA A 287 -38.18 -1.53 -23.04
C ALA A 287 -38.83 -2.19 -21.80
N VAL A 288 -40.07 -1.85 -21.49
CA VAL A 288 -40.85 -2.48 -20.41
C VAL A 288 -41.21 -3.93 -20.77
N SER A 289 -41.62 -4.19 -22.01
CA SER A 289 -41.93 -5.53 -22.50
C SER A 289 -40.69 -6.42 -22.53
N ASP A 290 -39.53 -5.86 -22.87
CA ASP A 290 -38.24 -6.54 -22.89
C ASP A 290 -37.78 -6.90 -21.48
N VAL A 291 -37.97 -6.01 -20.49
CA VAL A 291 -37.68 -6.30 -19.08
C VAL A 291 -38.56 -7.45 -18.55
N ARG A 292 -39.84 -7.48 -18.93
CA ARG A 292 -40.76 -8.57 -18.56
C ARG A 292 -40.37 -9.88 -19.21
N ARG A 293 -40.04 -9.88 -20.51
CA ARG A 293 -39.55 -11.06 -21.24
C ARG A 293 -38.25 -11.58 -20.63
N LEU A 294 -37.31 -10.68 -20.31
CA LEU A 294 -36.07 -11.03 -19.62
C LEU A 294 -36.35 -11.66 -18.25
N GLN A 295 -37.30 -11.15 -17.49
CA GLN A 295 -37.63 -11.75 -16.19
C GLN A 295 -38.23 -13.15 -16.36
N ILE A 296 -39.19 -13.32 -17.26
CA ILE A 296 -39.83 -14.61 -17.53
C ILE A 296 -38.75 -15.62 -17.95
N TYR A 297 -37.87 -15.23 -18.88
CA TYR A 297 -36.75 -16.04 -19.31
C TYR A 297 -35.81 -16.40 -18.15
N VAL A 298 -35.45 -15.42 -17.30
CA VAL A 298 -34.58 -15.66 -16.13
C VAL A 298 -35.26 -16.57 -15.11
N ASP A 299 -36.54 -16.39 -14.81
CA ASP A 299 -37.25 -17.21 -13.84
C ASP A 299 -37.51 -18.63 -14.38
N GLU A 300 -37.79 -18.79 -15.67
CA GLU A 300 -37.89 -20.09 -16.36
C GLU A 300 -36.52 -20.80 -16.40
N LEU A 301 -35.44 -20.08 -16.68
CA LEU A 301 -34.08 -20.60 -16.63
C LEU A 301 -33.70 -21.08 -15.21
N LEU A 302 -34.10 -20.32 -14.18
CA LEU A 302 -33.86 -20.68 -12.78
C LEU A 302 -34.72 -21.86 -12.28
N GLN A 303 -35.90 -22.06 -12.87
CA GLN A 303 -36.76 -23.20 -12.57
C GLN A 303 -36.29 -24.48 -13.29
N SER A 304 -35.83 -24.34 -14.53
CA SER A 304 -35.38 -25.46 -15.36
C SER A 304 -33.98 -25.94 -14.99
N ASP A 305 -33.06 -25.03 -14.63
CA ASP A 305 -31.72 -25.37 -14.20
C ASP A 305 -31.34 -24.70 -12.87
N SER A 306 -31.20 -25.52 -11.83
CA SER A 306 -30.72 -25.09 -10.52
C SER A 306 -29.31 -24.46 -10.55
N LYS A 307 -28.50 -24.76 -11.58
CA LYS A 307 -27.14 -24.21 -11.77
C LYS A 307 -27.12 -22.87 -12.51
N ALA A 308 -28.16 -22.53 -13.27
CA ALA A 308 -28.25 -21.26 -13.99
C ALA A 308 -28.11 -20.05 -13.07
N ARG A 309 -28.51 -20.16 -11.79
CA ARG A 309 -28.28 -19.11 -10.80
C ARG A 309 -26.81 -18.79 -10.60
N ASP A 310 -25.98 -19.82 -10.51
CA ASP A 310 -24.55 -19.67 -10.28
C ASP A 310 -23.83 -19.22 -11.56
N GLU A 311 -24.33 -19.60 -12.74
CA GLU A 311 -23.80 -19.12 -14.03
C GLU A 311 -24.17 -17.66 -14.30
N LEU A 312 -25.45 -17.28 -14.13
CA LEU A 312 -25.94 -15.91 -14.32
C LEU A 312 -25.32 -14.90 -13.33
N THR A 313 -24.97 -15.35 -12.13
CA THR A 313 -24.27 -14.50 -11.15
C THR A 313 -22.75 -14.50 -11.34
N ALA A 314 -22.23 -15.16 -12.39
CA ALA A 314 -20.81 -15.41 -12.62
C ALA A 314 -20.10 -16.11 -11.45
N LYS A 315 -20.85 -16.70 -10.52
CA LYS A 315 -20.32 -17.47 -9.39
C LYS A 315 -19.69 -18.78 -9.86
N ALA A 316 -20.18 -19.36 -10.97
CA ALA A 316 -19.56 -20.50 -11.62
C ALA A 316 -18.20 -20.18 -12.28
N ALA A 317 -17.98 -18.91 -12.68
CA ALA A 317 -16.70 -18.44 -13.20
C ALA A 317 -15.70 -18.10 -12.08
N ALA A 318 -16.17 -17.96 -10.83
CA ALA A 318 -15.30 -17.81 -9.68
C ALA A 318 -14.74 -19.18 -9.27
N PRO A 319 -13.40 -19.35 -9.18
CA PRO A 319 -12.82 -20.60 -8.73
C PRO A 319 -13.28 -20.92 -7.30
N SER A 320 -13.54 -22.19 -7.01
CA SER A 320 -14.02 -22.59 -5.69
C SER A 320 -13.01 -22.20 -4.62
N SER A 321 -13.48 -21.67 -3.48
CA SER A 321 -12.58 -21.19 -2.42
C SER A 321 -11.66 -22.28 -1.89
N ALA A 322 -12.14 -23.52 -1.82
CA ALA A 322 -11.35 -24.67 -1.42
C ALA A 322 -10.23 -24.99 -2.42
N TYR A 323 -10.53 -24.93 -3.72
CA TYR A 323 -9.52 -25.12 -4.76
C TYR A 323 -8.46 -24.01 -4.71
N VAL A 324 -8.88 -22.74 -4.59
CA VAL A 324 -7.96 -21.61 -4.47
C VAL A 324 -7.06 -21.73 -3.24
N ILE A 325 -7.63 -22.10 -2.08
CA ILE A 325 -6.84 -22.34 -0.87
C ILE A 325 -5.86 -23.49 -1.10
N GLY A 326 -6.33 -24.62 -1.61
CA GLY A 326 -5.51 -25.82 -1.83
C GLY A 326 -4.36 -25.55 -2.82
N SER A 327 -4.64 -24.89 -3.94
CA SER A 327 -3.62 -24.54 -4.93
C SER A 327 -2.61 -23.53 -4.37
N THR A 328 -3.07 -22.57 -3.57
CA THR A 328 -2.20 -21.56 -2.95
C THR A 328 -1.29 -22.19 -1.89
N ILE A 329 -1.82 -23.04 -1.01
CA ILE A 329 -1.05 -23.75 0.01
C ILE A 329 -0.04 -24.69 -0.64
N THR A 330 -0.49 -25.52 -1.60
CA THR A 330 0.39 -26.48 -2.29
C THR A 330 1.49 -25.75 -3.06
N GLY A 331 1.14 -24.71 -3.81
CA GLY A 331 2.11 -23.91 -4.56
C GLY A 331 3.07 -23.11 -3.67
N SER A 332 2.61 -22.63 -2.52
CA SER A 332 3.46 -21.98 -1.51
C SER A 332 4.42 -22.99 -0.86
N LEU A 333 3.93 -24.17 -0.48
CA LEU A 333 4.72 -25.23 0.12
C LEU A 333 5.80 -25.76 -0.83
N VAL A 334 5.47 -25.98 -2.12
CA VAL A 334 6.46 -26.36 -3.13
C VAL A 334 7.55 -25.29 -3.28
N ARG A 335 7.18 -24.00 -3.34
CA ARG A 335 8.15 -22.90 -3.42
C ARG A 335 9.00 -22.78 -2.16
N PHE A 336 8.40 -22.92 -0.99
CA PHE A 336 9.08 -22.88 0.30
C PHE A 336 10.10 -24.02 0.45
N LEU A 337 9.70 -25.26 0.13
CA LEU A 337 10.60 -26.41 0.12
C LEU A 337 11.71 -26.25 -0.94
N SER A 338 11.39 -25.73 -2.12
CA SER A 338 12.38 -25.49 -3.17
C SER A 338 13.43 -24.49 -2.70
N VAL A 339 13.02 -23.39 -2.08
CA VAL A 339 13.95 -22.38 -1.52
C VAL A 339 14.82 -22.98 -0.43
N ILE A 340 14.26 -23.78 0.49
CA ILE A 340 15.02 -24.49 1.53
C ILE A 340 16.10 -25.39 0.91
N VAL A 341 15.71 -26.23 -0.04
CA VAL A 341 16.62 -27.21 -0.67
C VAL A 341 17.71 -26.48 -1.45
N ILE A 342 17.35 -25.47 -2.24
CA ILE A 342 18.30 -24.66 -3.01
C ILE A 342 19.25 -23.92 -2.06
N ALA A 343 18.73 -23.30 -0.98
CA ALA A 343 19.56 -22.61 0.00
C ALA A 343 20.55 -23.56 0.68
N PHE A 344 20.11 -24.74 1.09
CA PHE A 344 21.00 -25.75 1.68
C PHE A 344 22.09 -26.21 0.71
N ILE A 345 21.74 -26.52 -0.54
CA ILE A 345 22.69 -26.95 -1.57
C ILE A 345 23.74 -25.87 -1.84
N LEU A 346 23.32 -24.60 -1.93
CA LEU A 346 24.20 -23.48 -2.25
C LEU A 346 25.05 -23.06 -1.07
N MET A 347 24.52 -23.14 0.15
CA MET A 347 25.24 -22.73 1.35
C MET A 347 26.14 -23.83 1.92
N SER A 348 25.97 -25.09 1.53
CA SER A 348 26.83 -26.19 1.98
C SER A 348 28.02 -26.38 1.03
N PRO A 349 29.25 -26.02 1.45
CA PRO A 349 30.43 -26.12 0.58
C PRO A 349 30.75 -27.57 0.20
N SER A 350 30.44 -28.53 1.09
CA SER A 350 30.63 -29.96 0.86
C SER A 350 29.69 -30.51 -0.22
N VAL A 351 28.45 -30.04 -0.26
CA VAL A 351 27.49 -30.42 -1.30
C VAL A 351 27.94 -29.86 -2.65
N LEU A 352 28.37 -28.61 -2.68
CA LEU A 352 28.77 -27.93 -3.90
C LEU A 352 30.03 -28.53 -4.52
N THR A 353 31.04 -28.83 -3.70
CA THR A 353 32.26 -29.55 -4.13
C THR A 353 31.94 -30.94 -4.67
N THR A 354 30.98 -31.65 -4.07
CA THR A 354 30.53 -32.98 -4.52
C THR A 354 29.80 -32.91 -5.87
N ILE A 355 28.89 -31.95 -6.05
CA ILE A 355 28.11 -31.78 -7.29
C ILE A 355 29.01 -31.36 -8.46
N LEU A 356 29.92 -30.41 -8.23
CA LEU A 356 30.79 -29.86 -9.28
C LEU A 356 32.06 -30.71 -9.51
N ARG A 357 32.33 -31.71 -8.67
CA ARG A 357 33.53 -32.57 -8.71
C ARG A 357 34.82 -31.75 -8.82
N LEU A 358 34.97 -30.79 -7.91
CA LEU A 358 36.11 -29.85 -7.95
C LEU A 358 37.45 -30.57 -7.70
N PRO A 359 38.54 -30.15 -8.36
CA PRO A 359 39.88 -30.69 -8.11
C PRO A 359 40.31 -30.52 -6.64
N GLN A 360 41.13 -31.45 -6.14
CA GLN A 360 41.60 -31.44 -4.74
C GLN A 360 42.27 -30.12 -4.31
N GLY A 361 42.96 -29.43 -5.23
CA GLY A 361 43.58 -28.13 -4.93
C GLY A 361 42.56 -27.02 -4.63
N ILE A 362 41.39 -27.06 -5.27
CA ILE A 362 40.30 -26.10 -5.02
C ILE A 362 39.51 -26.54 -3.79
N TRP A 363 39.23 -27.83 -3.64
CA TRP A 363 38.55 -28.39 -2.46
C TRP A 363 39.27 -28.01 -1.17
N ASN A 364 40.59 -28.17 -1.10
CA ASN A 364 41.36 -27.85 0.11
C ASN A 364 41.67 -26.35 0.26
N SER A 365 41.16 -25.49 -0.62
CA SER A 365 41.37 -24.04 -0.52
C SER A 365 40.55 -23.47 0.63
N MET A 366 41.18 -22.62 1.46
CA MET A 366 40.46 -21.83 2.48
C MET A 366 39.45 -20.85 1.84
N GLU A 367 39.61 -20.52 0.55
CA GLU A 367 38.71 -19.63 -0.19
C GLU A 367 37.30 -20.22 -0.35
N ILE A 368 37.12 -21.55 -0.31
CA ILE A 368 35.79 -22.17 -0.37
C ILE A 368 34.96 -21.91 0.90
N LEU A 369 35.65 -21.75 2.03
CA LEU A 369 35.02 -21.46 3.33
C LEU A 369 34.71 -19.98 3.51
N GLN A 370 35.24 -19.12 2.64
CA GLN A 370 35.03 -17.69 2.70
C GLN A 370 33.63 -17.30 2.18
N PRO A 371 32.90 -16.41 2.89
CA PRO A 371 31.56 -15.98 2.50
C PRO A 371 31.52 -15.31 1.12
N GLU A 372 32.63 -14.72 0.67
CA GLU A 372 32.80 -14.11 -0.64
C GLU A 372 32.57 -15.13 -1.77
N MET A 373 33.06 -16.36 -1.60
CA MET A 373 32.88 -17.43 -2.59
C MET A 373 31.42 -17.86 -2.65
N MET A 374 30.73 -17.91 -1.50
CA MET A 374 29.29 -18.17 -1.45
C MET A 374 28.50 -17.08 -2.18
N LEU A 375 28.83 -15.80 -1.98
CA LEU A 375 28.20 -14.69 -2.68
C LEU A 375 28.40 -14.76 -4.20
N LEU A 376 29.60 -15.12 -4.64
CA LEU A 376 29.91 -15.30 -6.05
C LEU A 376 29.08 -16.45 -6.65
N LEU A 377 28.87 -17.54 -5.91
CA LEU A 377 28.01 -18.65 -6.32
C LEU A 377 26.52 -18.31 -6.33
N PHE A 378 26.08 -17.38 -5.48
CA PHE A 378 24.70 -16.87 -5.49
C PHE A 378 24.42 -15.93 -6.67
N LEU A 379 25.43 -15.24 -7.20
CA LEU A 379 25.26 -14.24 -8.26
C LEU A 379 24.53 -14.82 -9.50
N PRO A 380 24.90 -15.98 -10.07
CA PRO A 380 24.15 -16.59 -11.18
C PRO A 380 22.69 -16.90 -10.83
N VAL A 381 22.41 -17.31 -9.60
CA VAL A 381 21.06 -17.66 -9.13
C VAL A 381 20.19 -16.40 -8.98
N VAL A 382 20.78 -15.32 -8.46
CA VAL A 382 20.11 -14.01 -8.38
C VAL A 382 19.83 -13.46 -9.77
N LEU A 383 20.78 -13.60 -10.71
CA LEU A 383 20.63 -13.16 -12.10
C LEU A 383 19.68 -14.03 -12.92
N LEU A 384 19.39 -15.27 -12.48
CA LEU A 384 18.40 -16.15 -13.10
C LEU A 384 16.99 -15.56 -13.03
N PHE A 385 16.63 -14.82 -11.98
CA PHE A 385 15.32 -14.18 -11.85
C PHE A 385 15.05 -13.09 -12.91
N PRO A 386 15.89 -12.04 -13.07
CA PRO A 386 15.70 -11.05 -14.12
C PRO A 386 15.84 -11.67 -15.50
N PHE A 387 16.71 -12.68 -15.67
CA PHE A 387 16.81 -13.42 -16.93
C PHE A 387 15.52 -14.16 -17.27
N ALA A 388 14.95 -14.93 -16.34
CA ALA A 388 13.68 -15.62 -16.53
C ALA A 388 12.54 -14.63 -16.78
N ALA A 389 12.49 -13.52 -16.04
CA ALA A 389 11.52 -12.45 -16.27
C ALA A 389 11.65 -11.84 -17.68
N MET A 390 12.88 -11.61 -18.15
CA MET A 390 13.16 -11.13 -19.51
C MET A 390 12.69 -12.15 -20.56
N VAL A 391 12.98 -13.44 -20.37
CA VAL A 391 12.54 -14.52 -21.25
C VAL A 391 11.02 -14.62 -21.30
N ILE A 392 10.34 -14.62 -20.14
CA ILE A 392 8.87 -14.63 -20.06
C ILE A 392 8.29 -13.42 -20.77
N THR A 393 8.86 -12.23 -20.57
CA THR A 393 8.40 -11.00 -21.23
C THR A 393 8.60 -11.08 -22.75
N TRP A 394 9.71 -11.66 -23.19
CA TRP A 394 10.01 -11.87 -24.61
C TRP A 394 9.01 -12.83 -25.28
N PHE A 395 8.66 -13.93 -24.61
CA PHE A 395 7.63 -14.86 -25.10
C PHE A 395 6.21 -14.30 -25.00
N SER A 396 5.87 -13.60 -23.92
CA SER A 396 4.55 -12.98 -23.73
C SER A 396 4.27 -11.90 -24.77
N LYS A 397 5.28 -11.10 -25.14
CA LYS A 397 5.14 -10.10 -26.23
C LYS A 397 4.93 -10.73 -27.60
N ARG A 398 5.35 -11.98 -27.83
CA ARG A 398 5.06 -12.71 -29.07
C ARG A 398 3.61 -13.21 -29.14
N ALA A 399 2.95 -13.44 -28.00
CA ALA A 399 1.58 -13.92 -27.96
C ALA A 399 0.52 -12.82 -28.23
N GLU A 400 0.86 -11.53 -28.02
CA GLU A 400 -0.09 -10.41 -28.22
C GLU A 400 -0.05 -9.77 -29.62
N VAL A 401 0.69 -10.33 -30.59
CA VAL A 401 0.76 -9.79 -31.97
C VAL A 401 0.45 -10.87 -33.01
N GLU A 402 -0.67 -11.56 -32.83
CA GLU A 402 -1.59 -11.78 -33.94
C GLU A 402 -2.80 -10.88 -33.69
N LYS A 403 -2.59 -9.56 -33.75
CA LYS A 403 -3.70 -8.73 -34.21
C LYS A 403 -3.91 -9.18 -35.63
N GLU A 404 -4.98 -9.94 -35.86
CA GLU A 404 -5.56 -10.12 -37.20
C GLU A 404 -5.32 -8.82 -37.95
N GLU A 405 -4.46 -8.87 -38.97
CA GLU A 405 -4.28 -7.74 -39.87
C GLU A 405 -5.65 -7.54 -40.50
N LEU A 406 -6.48 -6.67 -39.89
CA LEU A 406 -7.77 -6.27 -40.41
C LEU A 406 -7.55 -6.00 -41.88
N THR A 407 -8.15 -6.84 -42.72
CA THR A 407 -8.08 -6.78 -44.17
C THR A 407 -8.28 -5.33 -44.60
N GLU A 408 -7.59 -4.84 -45.63
CA GLU A 408 -7.64 -3.41 -45.99
C GLU A 408 -9.08 -2.86 -46.08
N GLU A 409 -10.03 -3.70 -46.50
CA GLU A 409 -11.47 -3.43 -46.51
C GLU A 409 -12.08 -3.10 -45.14
N GLU A 410 -11.71 -3.79 -44.07
CA GLU A 410 -12.23 -3.53 -42.72
C GLU A 410 -11.66 -2.24 -42.12
N ARG A 411 -10.38 -1.93 -42.43
CA ARG A 411 -9.76 -0.63 -42.07
C ARG A 411 -10.43 0.53 -42.81
N GLU A 412 -10.81 0.33 -44.08
CA GLU A 412 -11.56 1.33 -44.83
C GLU A 412 -12.99 1.50 -44.33
N ALA A 413 -13.67 0.41 -43.98
CA ALA A 413 -15.01 0.43 -43.39
C ALA A 413 -15.01 1.14 -42.02
N GLU A 414 -13.99 0.92 -41.19
CA GLU A 414 -13.86 1.58 -39.88
C GLU A 414 -13.54 3.07 -40.04
N LYS A 415 -12.68 3.44 -41.00
CA LYS A 415 -12.42 4.84 -41.36
C LYS A 415 -13.67 5.53 -41.90
N ALA A 416 -14.48 4.84 -42.71
CA ALA A 416 -15.76 5.34 -43.22
C ALA A 416 -16.77 5.55 -42.08
N ARG A 417 -16.91 4.58 -41.16
CA ARG A 417 -17.75 4.72 -39.94
C ARG A 417 -17.30 5.89 -39.07
N LYS A 418 -16.00 6.06 -38.85
CA LYS A 418 -15.45 7.20 -38.08
C LYS A 418 -15.73 8.54 -38.77
N LYS A 419 -15.62 8.61 -40.11
CA LYS A 419 -15.99 9.81 -40.88
C LYS A 419 -17.49 10.11 -40.81
N ASP A 420 -18.36 9.10 -40.90
CA ASP A 420 -19.81 9.30 -40.79
C ASP A 420 -20.22 9.76 -39.38
N LEU A 421 -19.66 9.15 -38.33
CA LEU A 421 -19.87 9.59 -36.95
C LEU A 421 -19.40 11.02 -36.70
N ALA A 422 -18.26 11.41 -37.27
CA ALA A 422 -17.77 12.79 -37.18
C ALA A 422 -18.68 13.78 -37.91
N ARG A 423 -19.25 13.38 -39.06
CA ARG A 423 -20.22 14.19 -39.82
C ARG A 423 -21.52 14.36 -39.03
N ARG A 424 -22.10 13.28 -38.49
CA ARG A 424 -23.30 13.32 -37.64
C ARG A 424 -23.10 14.19 -36.39
N ARG A 425 -21.93 14.14 -35.76
CA ARG A 425 -21.59 15.03 -34.63
C ARG A 425 -21.55 16.51 -35.04
N LYS A 426 -21.01 16.83 -36.22
CA LYS A 426 -20.98 18.21 -36.74
C LYS A 426 -22.39 18.70 -37.09
N GLU A 427 -23.23 17.86 -37.69
CA GLU A 427 -24.62 18.19 -38.00
C GLU A 427 -25.45 18.41 -36.73
N ALA A 428 -25.31 17.54 -35.71
CA ALA A 428 -25.95 17.71 -34.42
C ALA A 428 -25.52 19.00 -33.70
N ALA A 429 -24.23 19.37 -33.79
CA ALA A 429 -23.72 20.61 -33.22
C ALA A 429 -24.26 21.87 -33.94
N ARG A 430 -24.44 21.82 -35.27
CA ARG A 430 -25.08 22.91 -36.04
C ARG A 430 -26.55 23.06 -35.67
N ALA A 431 -27.29 21.96 -35.56
CA ALA A 431 -28.69 21.96 -35.12
C ALA A 431 -28.86 22.53 -33.70
N ARG A 432 -27.92 22.26 -32.78
CA ARG A 432 -27.91 22.88 -31.44
C ARG A 432 -27.72 24.39 -31.50
N LYS A 433 -26.78 24.88 -32.31
CA LYS A 433 -26.53 26.32 -32.48
C LYS A 433 -27.72 27.05 -33.11
N GLU A 434 -28.43 26.43 -34.05
CA GLU A 434 -29.66 26.99 -34.61
C GLU A 434 -30.80 27.08 -33.60
N ARG A 435 -30.97 26.05 -32.76
CA ARG A 435 -31.96 26.06 -31.66
C ARG A 435 -31.65 27.14 -30.61
N GLU A 436 -30.38 27.36 -30.28
CA GLU A 436 -29.99 28.46 -29.39
C GLU A 436 -30.24 29.84 -29.99
N ARG A 437 -29.98 30.02 -31.29
CA ARG A 437 -30.30 31.27 -32.00
C ARG A 437 -31.81 31.52 -32.07
N ALA A 438 -32.62 30.48 -32.25
CA ALA A 438 -34.08 30.56 -32.19
C ALA A 438 -34.58 30.92 -30.78
N ARG A 439 -33.98 30.36 -29.72
CA ARG A 439 -34.29 30.74 -28.33
C ARG A 439 -33.91 32.19 -28.02
N LYS A 440 -32.74 32.65 -28.45
CA LYS A 440 -32.32 34.06 -28.26
C LYS A 440 -33.19 35.05 -29.04
N LYS A 441 -33.69 34.68 -30.22
CA LYS A 441 -34.65 35.51 -30.98
C LYS A 441 -36.04 35.57 -30.32
N ARG A 442 -36.48 34.52 -29.61
CA ARG A 442 -37.73 34.54 -28.81
C ARG A 442 -37.59 35.36 -27.52
N SER A 443 -36.45 35.27 -26.84
CA SER A 443 -36.17 36.00 -25.60
C SER A 443 -36.22 37.54 -25.71
N HIS A 444 -36.12 38.10 -26.93
CA HIS A 444 -36.08 39.56 -27.12
C HIS A 444 -37.45 40.16 -27.52
N ARG A 445 -38.52 39.34 -27.61
CA ARG A 445 -39.81 39.79 -28.16
C ARG A 445 -41.07 39.56 -27.30
N GLU A 446 -40.97 39.00 -26.10
CA GLU A 446 -42.15 38.85 -25.22
C GLU A 446 -41.81 39.39 -23.83
N SER A 447 -42.12 40.66 -23.64
CA SER A 447 -42.37 41.30 -22.33
C SER A 447 -43.87 41.28 -22.05
N GLU A 448 -44.50 40.12 -22.18
CA GLU A 448 -45.83 39.87 -21.62
C GLU A 448 -45.64 38.75 -20.60
N ILE A 449 -45.73 39.15 -19.33
CA ILE A 449 -45.76 38.25 -18.19
C ILE A 449 -47.03 37.44 -18.35
N ASP A 450 -46.89 36.16 -18.70
CA ASP A 450 -47.97 35.21 -18.83
C ASP A 450 -48.69 35.09 -17.48
N GLU A 451 -50.00 35.34 -17.47
CA GLU A 451 -50.84 35.32 -16.26
C GLU A 451 -50.80 33.95 -15.55
N TRP A 452 -50.35 32.91 -16.25
CA TRP A 452 -50.17 31.56 -15.75
C TRP A 452 -48.96 31.37 -14.83
N ASP A 453 -47.86 32.11 -15.06
CA ASP A 453 -46.69 32.07 -14.16
C ASP A 453 -47.00 32.75 -12.81
N LYS A 454 -47.86 33.77 -12.84
CA LYS A 454 -48.35 34.45 -11.62
C LYS A 454 -49.29 33.56 -10.80
N ALA A 455 -50.11 32.75 -11.46
CA ALA A 455 -50.97 31.75 -10.80
C ALA A 455 -50.18 30.59 -10.18
N LEU A 456 -49.04 30.22 -10.78
CA LEU A 456 -48.11 29.23 -10.23
C LEU A 456 -47.35 29.76 -9.01
N GLU A 457 -46.91 31.02 -9.01
CA GLU A 457 -46.26 31.61 -7.83
C GLU A 457 -47.20 31.77 -6.62
N GLU A 458 -48.50 32.04 -6.84
CA GLU A 458 -49.48 32.11 -5.75
C GLU A 458 -49.83 30.73 -5.15
N THR A 459 -49.74 29.65 -5.94
CA THR A 459 -50.04 28.29 -5.45
C THR A 459 -48.89 27.64 -4.68
N TYR A 460 -47.64 28.06 -4.90
CA TYR A 460 -46.47 27.55 -4.17
C TYR A 460 -46.05 28.38 -2.96
N ARG A 461 -46.77 29.44 -2.62
CA ARG A 461 -46.46 30.33 -1.47
C ARG A 461 -47.34 30.13 -0.24
N LYS A 462 -47.83 28.91 -0.01
CA LYS A 462 -48.40 28.47 1.27
C LYS A 462 -47.75 27.20 1.78
#